data_AF-A0A1F6V7Y8-F1
#
_entry.id   AF-A0A1F6V7Y8-F1
#
_cell.length_a   1.000
_cell.length_b   1.000
_cell.length_c   1.000
_cell.angle_alpha   90.00
_cell.angle_beta   90.00
_cell.angle_gamma   90.00
#
_symmetry.space_group_name_H-M   'P 1'
#
loop_
_entity.id
_entity.type
_entity.pdbx_description
1 polymer ?
#
loop_
_entity_poly.entity_id
_entity_poly.type
_entity_poly.pdbx_seq_one_letter_code
_entity_poly.pdbx_strand_id
1 'polypeptide(L)'
;MKKYSKLFLVLLMAFIIGATSALAQGNGRNGDRPIPPAWRTEAKETRVEMRQEWLEHRAQVMNEMRERKVEWREEMQQIVNDKKKLARTRIAVGMMQRAENLSNIADRIQTRIEKIEAEGGDTNGAEEMVADAQEKLDDLMGMIEALKASVDEEDTTLEDIKADIAEIKALFKEVHTLLSQAVRTLKGNTAEGEEDDNEE
;
A
#
# COMPACT_ATOMS: atom_id res chain seq x y z
N MET A 1 -25.11 9.48 2.32
CA MET A 1 -25.14 10.94 2.53
C MET A 1 -24.39 11.47 3.77
N LYS A 2 -24.00 10.63 4.75
CA LYS A 2 -23.26 11.07 5.96
C LYS A 2 -21.81 11.54 5.73
N LYS A 3 -21.18 11.20 4.60
CA LYS A 3 -19.78 11.57 4.29
C LYS A 3 -19.60 13.05 3.91
N TYR A 4 -20.64 13.69 3.36
CA TYR A 4 -20.59 15.11 2.99
C TYR A 4 -21.15 16.04 4.08
N SER A 5 -21.88 15.50 5.06
CA SER A 5 -22.44 16.29 6.17
C SER A 5 -21.36 16.95 7.04
N LYS A 6 -20.21 16.28 7.24
CA LYS A 6 -19.07 16.83 8.00
C LYS A 6 -18.31 17.92 7.24
N LEU A 7 -18.21 17.80 5.91
CA LEU A 7 -17.59 18.82 5.06
C LEU A 7 -18.48 20.06 4.93
N PHE A 8 -19.81 19.86 4.86
CA PHE A 8 -20.80 20.93 4.79
C PHE A 8 -20.79 21.79 6.05
N LEU A 9 -20.59 21.20 7.24
CA LEU A 9 -20.56 21.92 8.52
C LEU A 9 -19.32 22.83 8.67
N VAL A 10 -18.18 22.42 8.12
CA VAL A 10 -16.95 23.24 8.08
C VAL A 10 -17.08 24.40 7.09
N LEU A 11 -17.74 24.16 5.94
CA LEU A 11 -17.98 25.19 4.93
C LEU A 11 -19.00 26.25 5.40
N LEU A 12 -20.01 25.84 6.19
CA LEU A 12 -21.02 26.72 6.78
C LEU A 12 -20.41 27.63 7.86
N MET A 13 -19.44 27.14 8.64
CA MET A 13 -18.67 27.95 9.59
C MET A 13 -17.76 28.98 8.90
N ALA A 14 -17.14 28.63 7.76
CA ALA A 14 -16.32 29.57 6.99
C ALA A 14 -17.15 30.71 6.35
N PHE A 15 -18.41 30.43 5.99
CA PHE A 15 -19.31 31.44 5.41
C PHE A 15 -19.81 32.46 6.45
N ILE A 16 -19.94 32.07 7.73
CA ILE A 16 -20.34 32.97 8.83
C ILE A 16 -19.23 33.99 9.13
N ILE A 17 -17.95 33.62 8.94
CA ILE A 17 -16.81 34.54 9.13
C ILE A 17 -16.72 35.60 8.01
N GLY A 18 -17.25 35.32 6.81
CA GLY A 18 -17.24 36.26 5.67
C GLY A 18 -18.40 37.25 5.65
N ALA A 19 -19.51 36.96 6.34
CA ALA A 19 -20.76 37.73 6.20
C ALA A 19 -20.87 38.97 7.10
N THR A 20 -19.96 39.21 8.04
CA THR A 20 -20.03 40.42 8.91
C THR A 20 -19.45 41.68 8.27
N SER A 21 -19.05 41.64 6.99
CA SER A 21 -18.52 42.81 6.26
C SER A 21 -19.59 43.66 5.58
N ALA A 22 -20.87 43.28 5.63
CA ALA A 22 -21.94 43.98 4.94
C ALA A 22 -22.96 44.61 5.92
N LEU A 23 -23.18 45.91 5.72
CA LEU A 23 -24.15 46.82 6.33
C LEU A 23 -23.85 47.42 7.70
N ALA A 24 -23.22 48.61 7.65
CA ALA A 24 -23.73 49.78 8.36
C ALA A 24 -23.38 51.09 7.60
N GLN A 25 -23.80 51.23 6.33
CA GLN A 25 -24.02 52.57 5.76
C GLN A 25 -25.46 52.98 6.07
N GLY A 26 -25.67 53.50 7.27
CA GLY A 26 -26.89 54.17 7.68
C GLY A 26 -26.55 55.58 8.09
N ASN A 27 -26.46 56.50 7.13
CA ASN A 27 -26.29 57.93 7.41
C ASN A 27 -27.64 58.53 7.84
N GLY A 28 -28.12 58.09 9.01
CA GLY A 28 -29.26 58.64 9.73
C GLY A 28 -28.80 59.73 10.68
N ARG A 29 -28.95 60.97 10.23
CA ARG A 29 -28.83 62.22 10.99
C ARG A 29 -29.65 62.14 12.28
N ASN A 30 -29.03 61.97 13.46
CA ASN A 30 -29.66 62.23 14.76
C ASN A 30 -28.67 62.23 15.96
N GLY A 31 -28.45 63.42 16.52
CA GLY A 31 -28.41 63.68 17.97
C GLY A 31 -27.16 63.28 18.78
N ASP A 32 -26.31 64.27 19.05
CA ASP A 32 -25.38 64.29 20.19
C ASP A 32 -26.15 64.25 21.53
N ARG A 33 -26.66 63.07 21.91
CA ARG A 33 -27.05 62.83 23.30
C ARG A 33 -25.88 62.12 24.00
N PRO A 34 -25.24 62.75 25.00
CA PRO A 34 -24.20 62.08 25.75
C PRO A 34 -24.80 60.85 26.44
N ILE A 35 -24.33 59.66 26.05
CA ILE A 35 -24.72 58.40 26.67
C ILE A 35 -24.42 58.50 28.17
N PRO A 36 -25.44 58.35 29.06
CA PRO A 36 -25.29 58.36 30.50
C PRO A 36 -24.13 57.48 30.99
N PRO A 37 -23.34 57.93 31.98
CA PRO A 37 -22.14 57.23 32.44
C PRO A 37 -22.41 55.81 32.96
N ALA A 38 -23.59 55.54 33.53
CA ALA A 38 -23.99 54.21 34.01
C ALA A 38 -24.12 53.17 32.88
N TRP A 39 -24.64 53.56 31.71
CA TRP A 39 -24.70 52.65 30.55
C TRP A 39 -23.33 52.41 29.92
N ARG A 40 -22.37 53.32 30.13
CA ARG A 40 -20.98 53.11 29.66
C ARG A 40 -20.22 52.11 30.52
N THR A 41 -20.53 52.01 31.82
CA THR A 41 -19.88 51.04 32.71
C THR A 41 -20.46 49.65 32.53
N GLU A 42 -21.79 49.53 32.48
CA GLU A 42 -22.48 48.26 32.22
C GLU A 42 -22.16 47.69 30.82
N ALA A 43 -22.12 48.55 29.79
CA ALA A 43 -21.69 48.16 28.45
C ALA A 43 -20.18 47.81 28.35
N LYS A 44 -19.35 48.26 29.30
CA LYS A 44 -17.93 47.86 29.37
C LYS A 44 -17.79 46.52 30.07
N GLU A 45 -18.49 46.32 31.17
CA GLU A 45 -18.49 45.06 31.94
C GLU A 45 -18.99 43.90 31.09
N THR A 46 -20.14 44.04 30.44
CA THR A 46 -20.69 43.03 29.51
C THR A 46 -19.78 42.71 28.34
N ARG A 47 -19.02 43.69 27.81
CA ARG A 47 -18.02 43.46 26.76
C ARG A 47 -16.78 42.73 27.27
N VAL A 48 -16.39 42.98 28.51
CA VAL A 48 -15.25 42.29 29.14
C VAL A 48 -15.63 40.84 29.43
N GLU A 49 -16.82 40.59 29.96
CA GLU A 49 -17.36 39.25 30.20
C GLU A 49 -17.49 38.44 28.90
N MET A 50 -18.15 38.99 27.87
CA MET A 50 -18.24 38.31 26.57
C MET A 50 -16.87 38.04 25.94
N ARG A 51 -15.90 38.94 26.13
CA ARG A 51 -14.54 38.73 25.64
C ARG A 51 -13.83 37.62 26.41
N GLN A 52 -14.06 37.54 27.72
CA GLN A 52 -13.47 36.52 28.57
C GLN A 52 -14.06 35.13 28.25
N GLU A 53 -15.39 35.01 28.15
CA GLU A 53 -16.07 33.79 27.71
C GLU A 53 -15.60 33.35 26.32
N TRP A 54 -15.44 34.30 25.39
CA TRP A 54 -14.93 34.01 24.05
C TRP A 54 -13.48 33.48 24.07
N LEU A 55 -12.62 34.05 24.92
CA LEU A 55 -11.24 33.60 25.09
C LEU A 55 -11.18 32.20 25.72
N GLU A 56 -12.02 31.93 26.72
CA GLU A 56 -12.14 30.63 27.38
C GLU A 56 -12.67 29.56 26.41
N HIS A 57 -13.75 29.84 25.69
CA HIS A 57 -14.28 28.95 24.66
C HIS A 57 -13.25 28.70 23.55
N ARG A 58 -12.53 29.73 23.11
CA ARG A 58 -11.44 29.58 22.13
C ARG A 58 -10.31 28.72 22.67
N ALA A 59 -9.95 28.86 23.95
CA ALA A 59 -8.93 28.03 24.58
C ALA A 59 -9.36 26.55 24.65
N GLN A 60 -10.61 26.29 25.02
CA GLN A 60 -11.19 24.94 25.04
C GLN A 60 -11.18 24.31 23.65
N VAL A 61 -11.70 25.01 22.63
CA VAL A 61 -11.70 24.52 21.23
C VAL A 61 -10.28 24.24 20.72
N MET A 62 -9.30 25.09 21.07
CA MET A 62 -7.91 24.87 20.67
C MET A 62 -7.28 23.67 21.36
N ASN A 63 -7.64 23.38 22.62
CA ASN A 63 -7.17 22.20 23.34
C ASN A 63 -7.82 20.92 22.77
N GLU A 64 -9.13 20.91 22.56
CA GLU A 64 -9.85 19.78 21.92
C GLU A 64 -9.30 19.51 20.51
N MET A 65 -9.01 20.55 19.72
CA MET A 65 -8.40 20.40 18.40
C MET A 65 -6.97 19.84 18.47
N ARG A 66 -6.21 20.13 19.52
CA ARG A 66 -4.87 19.56 19.71
C ARG A 66 -4.96 18.07 20.06
N GLU A 67 -5.81 17.71 21.01
CA GLU A 67 -6.05 16.31 21.42
C GLU A 67 -6.52 15.49 20.23
N ARG A 68 -7.56 15.97 19.54
CA ARG A 68 -8.08 15.34 18.32
C ARG A 68 -7.04 15.21 17.20
N LYS A 69 -6.10 16.16 17.11
CA LYS A 69 -5.01 16.10 16.12
C LYS A 69 -3.94 15.05 16.49
N VAL A 70 -3.76 14.74 17.77
CA VAL A 70 -2.88 13.66 18.22
C VAL A 70 -3.55 12.33 17.93
N GLU A 71 -4.79 12.13 18.37
CA GLU A 71 -5.58 10.92 18.10
C GLU A 71 -5.68 10.63 16.60
N TRP A 72 -6.02 11.64 15.79
CA TRP A 72 -6.09 11.50 14.34
C TRP A 72 -4.76 11.09 13.72
N ARG A 73 -3.63 11.58 14.26
CA ARG A 73 -2.31 11.19 13.75
C ARG A 73 -2.00 9.74 14.07
N GLU A 74 -2.35 9.27 15.26
CA GLU A 74 -2.18 7.87 15.68
C GLU A 74 -3.07 6.93 14.86
N GLU A 75 -4.36 7.25 14.72
CA GLU A 75 -5.30 6.50 13.87
C GLU A 75 -4.81 6.42 12.43
N MET A 76 -4.37 7.54 11.86
CA MET A 76 -3.86 7.56 10.48
C MET A 76 -2.57 6.76 10.34
N GLN A 77 -1.69 6.77 11.35
CA GLN A 77 -0.49 5.96 11.35
C GLN A 77 -0.83 4.46 11.37
N GLN A 78 -1.79 4.05 12.19
CA GLN A 78 -2.29 2.66 12.21
C GLN A 78 -2.90 2.27 10.86
N ILE A 79 -3.76 3.10 10.27
CA ILE A 79 -4.36 2.83 8.96
C ILE A 79 -3.29 2.67 7.87
N VAL A 80 -2.24 3.49 7.90
CA VAL A 80 -1.12 3.38 6.95
C VAL A 80 -0.35 2.08 7.17
N ASN A 81 -0.06 1.72 8.41
CA ASN A 81 0.64 0.49 8.75
C ASN A 81 -0.18 -0.74 8.33
N ASP A 82 -1.47 -0.79 8.65
CA ASP A 82 -2.37 -1.90 8.25
C ASP A 82 -2.44 -2.06 6.73
N LYS A 83 -2.51 -0.95 5.99
CA LYS A 83 -2.48 -0.98 4.52
C LYS A 83 -1.15 -1.52 3.98
N LYS A 84 -0.03 -1.15 4.60
CA LYS A 84 1.29 -1.69 4.23
C LYS A 84 1.34 -3.19 4.49
N LYS A 85 0.90 -3.64 5.66
CA LYS A 85 0.83 -5.06 6.02
C LYS A 85 0.01 -5.85 5.01
N LEU A 86 -1.21 -5.40 4.74
CA LEU A 86 -2.11 -6.06 3.77
C LEU A 86 -1.51 -6.10 2.35
N ALA A 87 -0.85 -5.02 1.91
CA ALA A 87 -0.18 -4.98 0.62
C ALA A 87 0.97 -5.99 0.54
N ARG A 88 1.83 -6.06 1.56
CA ARG A 88 2.93 -7.03 1.65
C ARG A 88 2.41 -8.46 1.62
N THR A 89 1.43 -8.80 2.45
CA THR A 89 0.82 -10.15 2.46
C THR A 89 0.25 -10.52 1.11
N ARG A 90 -0.47 -9.60 0.44
CA ARG A 90 -1.04 -9.86 -0.88
C ARG A 90 0.04 -10.09 -1.94
N ILE A 91 1.13 -9.33 -1.89
CA ILE A 91 2.27 -9.52 -2.79
C ILE A 91 2.90 -10.89 -2.56
N ALA A 92 3.21 -11.24 -1.30
CA ALA A 92 3.81 -12.52 -0.97
C ALA A 92 2.92 -13.71 -1.38
N VAL A 93 1.61 -13.65 -1.13
CA VAL A 93 0.67 -14.70 -1.57
C VAL A 93 0.64 -14.83 -3.10
N GLY A 94 0.62 -13.71 -3.83
CA GLY A 94 0.65 -13.74 -5.30
C GLY A 94 1.96 -14.27 -5.86
N MET A 95 3.09 -14.00 -5.19
CA MET A 95 4.38 -14.59 -5.53
C MET A 95 4.40 -16.09 -5.24
N MET A 96 3.89 -16.53 -4.08
CA MET A 96 3.82 -17.95 -3.74
C MET A 96 3.05 -18.75 -4.78
N GLN A 97 1.89 -18.25 -5.20
CA GLN A 97 1.11 -18.91 -6.26
C GLN A 97 1.87 -19.00 -7.59
N ARG A 98 2.72 -18.01 -7.91
CA ARG A 98 3.59 -18.08 -9.09
C ARG A 98 4.71 -19.11 -8.93
N ALA A 99 5.29 -19.23 -7.75
CA ALA A 99 6.30 -20.24 -7.43
C ALA A 99 5.73 -21.65 -7.61
N GLU A 100 4.55 -21.91 -7.03
CA GLU A 100 3.82 -23.17 -7.20
C GLU A 100 3.53 -23.49 -8.66
N ASN A 101 3.14 -22.49 -9.46
CA ASN A 101 2.92 -22.69 -10.90
C ASN A 101 4.19 -23.09 -11.65
N LEU A 102 5.36 -22.54 -11.28
CA LEU A 102 6.64 -22.92 -11.87
C LEU A 102 7.08 -24.31 -11.40
N SER A 103 6.85 -24.67 -10.14
CA SER A 103 7.06 -26.03 -9.64
C SER A 103 6.25 -27.05 -10.45
N ASN A 104 4.96 -26.78 -10.66
CA ASN A 104 4.10 -27.64 -11.49
C ASN A 104 4.60 -27.74 -12.95
N ILE A 105 5.28 -26.72 -13.47
CA ILE A 105 5.91 -26.78 -14.80
C ILE A 105 7.16 -27.66 -14.76
N ALA A 106 8.01 -27.52 -13.74
CA ALA A 106 9.17 -28.38 -13.53
C ALA A 106 8.76 -29.86 -13.46
N ASP A 107 7.73 -30.20 -12.68
CA ASP A 107 7.21 -31.57 -12.57
C ASP A 107 6.75 -32.12 -13.93
N ARG A 108 6.06 -31.29 -14.73
CA ARG A 108 5.61 -31.68 -16.07
C ARG A 108 6.77 -31.87 -17.05
N ILE A 109 7.86 -31.12 -16.89
CA ILE A 109 9.08 -31.31 -17.70
C ILE A 109 9.77 -32.60 -17.26
N GLN A 110 9.84 -32.88 -15.95
CA GLN A 110 10.37 -34.14 -15.42
C GLN A 110 9.61 -35.35 -15.99
N THR A 111 8.28 -35.33 -15.98
CA THR A 111 7.48 -36.41 -16.62
C THR A 111 7.75 -36.56 -18.12
N ARG A 112 8.19 -35.51 -18.82
CA ARG A 112 8.57 -35.60 -20.24
C ARG A 112 9.98 -36.15 -20.41
N ILE A 113 10.91 -35.77 -19.54
CA ILE A 113 12.25 -36.36 -19.48
C ILE A 113 12.12 -37.88 -19.34
N GLU A 114 11.38 -38.35 -18.33
CA GLU A 114 11.19 -39.79 -18.06
C GLU A 114 10.64 -40.56 -19.27
N LYS A 115 9.79 -39.93 -20.08
CA LYS A 115 9.26 -40.54 -21.31
C LYS A 115 10.30 -40.62 -22.42
N ILE A 116 11.07 -39.56 -22.62
CA ILE A 116 12.12 -39.52 -23.65
C ILE A 116 13.24 -40.49 -23.28
N GLU A 117 13.62 -40.58 -22.00
CA GLU A 117 14.58 -41.58 -21.51
C GLU A 117 14.10 -43.01 -21.77
N ALA A 118 12.82 -43.29 -21.52
CA ALA A 118 12.24 -44.60 -21.78
C ALA A 118 12.23 -44.98 -23.28
N GLU A 119 12.20 -43.97 -24.15
CA GLU A 119 12.33 -44.10 -25.60
C GLU A 119 13.80 -44.13 -26.06
N GLY A 120 14.77 -43.99 -25.14
CA GLY A 120 16.21 -44.02 -25.43
C GLY A 120 16.81 -42.69 -25.88
N GLY A 121 16.07 -41.58 -25.76
CA GLY A 121 16.55 -40.24 -26.11
C GLY A 121 17.49 -39.66 -25.04
N ASP A 122 18.36 -38.72 -25.46
CA ASP A 122 19.26 -38.00 -24.56
C ASP A 122 18.51 -36.87 -23.81
N THR A 123 18.57 -36.90 -22.48
CA THR A 123 17.88 -35.94 -21.59
C THR A 123 18.82 -35.24 -20.61
N ASN A 124 20.12 -35.57 -20.61
CA ASN A 124 21.08 -35.12 -19.59
C ASN A 124 21.06 -33.59 -19.39
N GLY A 125 21.07 -32.83 -20.50
CA GLY A 125 21.06 -31.37 -20.43
C GLY A 125 19.74 -30.76 -19.94
N ALA A 126 18.62 -31.47 -20.12
CA ALA A 126 17.32 -31.03 -19.60
C ALA A 126 17.15 -31.36 -18.11
N GLU A 127 17.68 -32.49 -17.66
CA GLU A 127 17.69 -32.90 -16.25
C GLU A 127 18.45 -31.91 -15.38
N GLU A 128 19.67 -31.54 -15.77
CA GLU A 128 20.49 -30.58 -15.04
C GLU A 128 19.76 -29.23 -14.90
N MET A 129 19.15 -28.74 -15.98
CA MET A 129 18.38 -27.49 -15.96
C MET A 129 17.13 -27.57 -15.08
N VAL A 130 16.45 -28.73 -15.01
CA VAL A 130 15.29 -28.92 -14.14
C VAL A 130 15.73 -28.99 -12.67
N ALA A 131 16.82 -29.69 -12.37
CA ALA A 131 17.38 -29.77 -11.03
C ALA A 131 17.80 -28.37 -10.52
N ASP A 132 18.53 -27.60 -11.32
CA ASP A 132 18.90 -26.21 -10.99
C ASP A 132 17.66 -25.32 -10.78
N ALA A 133 16.62 -25.53 -11.58
CA ALA A 133 15.37 -24.78 -11.45
C ALA A 133 14.62 -25.13 -10.15
N GLN A 134 14.67 -26.39 -9.72
CA GLN A 134 14.06 -26.85 -8.46
C GLN A 134 14.79 -26.28 -7.24
N GLU A 135 16.12 -26.30 -7.23
CA GLU A 135 16.91 -25.68 -6.14
C GLU A 135 16.56 -24.19 -6.00
N LYS A 136 16.53 -23.46 -7.12
CA LYS A 136 16.16 -22.03 -7.12
C LYS A 136 14.70 -21.79 -6.75
N LEU A 137 13.81 -22.74 -7.01
CA LEU A 137 12.41 -22.65 -6.58
C LEU A 137 12.30 -22.77 -5.05
N ASP A 138 13.07 -23.65 -4.44
CA ASP A 138 13.13 -23.80 -2.98
C ASP A 138 13.64 -22.52 -2.31
N ASP A 139 14.73 -21.95 -2.83
CA ASP A 139 15.24 -20.64 -2.38
C ASP A 139 14.17 -19.55 -2.49
N LEU A 140 13.52 -19.48 -3.65
CA LEU A 140 12.48 -18.50 -3.94
C LEU A 140 11.27 -18.65 -2.98
N MET A 141 10.85 -19.88 -2.69
CA MET A 141 9.79 -20.14 -1.72
C MET A 141 10.19 -19.67 -0.32
N GLY A 142 11.42 -19.99 0.12
CA GLY A 142 11.95 -19.51 1.39
C GLY A 142 11.99 -17.99 1.50
N MET A 143 12.42 -17.28 0.45
CA MET A 143 12.43 -15.82 0.42
C MET A 143 11.01 -15.22 0.49
N ILE A 144 10.04 -15.82 -0.21
CA ILE A 144 8.65 -15.35 -0.17
C ILE A 144 8.05 -15.54 1.23
N GLU A 145 8.37 -16.63 1.92
CA GLU A 145 7.95 -16.86 3.30
C GLU A 145 8.57 -15.84 4.26
N ALA A 146 9.87 -15.56 4.12
CA ALA A 146 10.54 -14.53 4.90
C ALA A 146 9.91 -13.14 4.69
N LEU A 147 9.61 -12.76 3.43
CA LEU A 147 8.92 -11.52 3.11
C LEU A 147 7.50 -11.46 3.71
N LYS A 148 6.81 -12.60 3.81
CA LYS A 148 5.50 -12.69 4.45
C LYS A 148 5.61 -12.55 5.97
N ALA A 149 6.68 -13.06 6.58
CA ALA A 149 6.92 -12.97 8.02
C ALA A 149 7.34 -11.56 8.47
N SER A 150 8.09 -10.82 7.64
CA SER A 150 8.51 -9.43 7.93
C SER A 150 7.37 -8.39 7.90
N VAL A 151 6.13 -8.83 7.73
CA VAL A 151 4.94 -7.99 7.81
C VAL A 151 4.74 -7.40 9.21
N ASP A 152 5.14 -8.13 10.25
CA ASP A 152 4.95 -7.74 11.65
C ASP A 152 6.18 -7.14 12.31
N GLU A 153 7.30 -7.06 11.60
CA GLU A 153 8.54 -6.44 12.07
C GLU A 153 8.47 -4.91 11.95
N GLU A 154 8.64 -4.21 13.08
CA GLU A 154 8.61 -2.74 13.14
C GLU A 154 9.82 -2.09 12.44
N ASP A 155 10.95 -2.80 12.39
CA ASP A 155 12.21 -2.29 11.86
C ASP A 155 12.37 -2.46 10.34
N THR A 156 11.53 -3.27 9.68
CA THR A 156 11.63 -3.49 8.23
C THR A 156 11.27 -2.24 7.44
N THR A 157 12.27 -1.65 6.79
CA THR A 157 12.08 -0.44 5.99
C THR A 157 11.43 -0.77 4.65
N LEU A 158 10.91 0.27 3.98
CA LEU A 158 10.32 0.11 2.65
C LEU A 158 11.39 -0.20 1.59
N GLU A 159 12.61 0.23 1.83
CA GLU A 159 13.79 -0.04 1.02
C GLU A 159 14.18 -1.52 1.09
N ASP A 160 14.19 -2.13 2.29
CA ASP A 160 14.47 -3.55 2.48
C ASP A 160 13.48 -4.41 1.69
N ILE A 161 12.19 -4.11 1.82
CA ILE A 161 11.13 -4.84 1.10
C ILE A 161 11.26 -4.73 -0.41
N LYS A 162 11.69 -3.56 -0.90
CA LYS A 162 11.94 -3.39 -2.34
C LYS A 162 13.12 -4.22 -2.80
N ALA A 163 14.16 -4.35 -1.98
CA ALA A 163 15.30 -5.21 -2.25
C ALA A 163 14.86 -6.68 -2.31
N ASP A 164 14.15 -7.16 -1.28
CA ASP A 164 13.62 -8.54 -1.24
C ASP A 164 12.75 -8.86 -2.47
N ILE A 165 11.83 -7.95 -2.82
CA ILE A 165 10.98 -8.09 -4.01
C ILE A 165 11.80 -8.12 -5.30
N ALA A 166 12.90 -7.35 -5.39
CA ALA A 166 13.75 -7.33 -6.57
C ALA A 166 14.53 -8.65 -6.72
N GLU A 167 15.03 -9.19 -5.62
CA GLU A 167 15.73 -10.47 -5.59
C GLU A 167 14.79 -11.63 -5.92
N ILE A 168 13.60 -11.69 -5.32
CA ILE A 168 12.56 -12.68 -5.66
C ILE A 168 12.23 -12.62 -7.17
N LYS A 169 12.14 -11.42 -7.75
CA LYS A 169 11.90 -11.27 -9.20
C LYS A 169 13.06 -11.75 -10.06
N ALA A 170 14.30 -11.59 -9.60
CA ALA A 170 15.48 -12.09 -10.30
C ALA A 170 15.46 -13.63 -10.32
N LEU A 171 15.24 -14.27 -9.17
CA LEU A 171 15.09 -15.72 -9.07
C LEU A 171 13.95 -16.26 -9.93
N PHE A 172 12.78 -15.60 -9.94
CA PHE A 172 11.68 -15.96 -10.84
C PHE A 172 12.13 -16.03 -12.31
N LYS A 173 12.94 -15.06 -12.74
CA LYS A 173 13.44 -14.99 -14.11
C LYS A 173 14.45 -16.08 -14.40
N GLU A 174 15.32 -16.40 -13.45
CA GLU A 174 16.29 -17.49 -13.56
C GLU A 174 15.58 -18.84 -13.69
N VAL A 175 14.66 -19.17 -12.77
CA VAL A 175 13.86 -20.41 -12.82
C VAL A 175 13.14 -20.52 -14.15
N HIS A 176 12.43 -19.47 -14.58
CA HIS A 176 11.74 -19.49 -15.87
C HIS A 176 12.70 -19.72 -17.05
N THR A 177 13.90 -19.15 -17.00
CA THR A 177 14.90 -19.29 -18.06
C THR A 177 15.41 -20.73 -18.14
N LEU A 178 15.74 -21.34 -17.00
CA LEU A 178 16.16 -22.73 -16.90
C LEU A 178 15.08 -23.69 -17.43
N LEU A 179 13.83 -23.55 -16.95
CA LEU A 179 12.72 -24.38 -17.43
C LEU A 179 12.47 -24.19 -18.94
N SER A 180 12.61 -22.96 -19.44
CA SER A 180 12.48 -22.69 -20.88
C SER A 180 13.62 -23.32 -21.70
N GLN A 181 14.84 -23.33 -21.16
CA GLN A 181 15.98 -23.97 -21.80
C GLN A 181 15.83 -25.49 -21.78
N ALA A 182 15.40 -26.09 -20.66
CA ALA A 182 15.12 -27.52 -20.55
C ALA A 182 14.13 -27.97 -21.64
N VAL A 183 13.03 -27.23 -21.81
CA VAL A 183 12.04 -27.52 -22.87
C VAL A 183 12.65 -27.42 -24.28
N ARG A 184 13.57 -26.47 -24.52
CA ARG A 184 14.23 -26.34 -25.82
C ARG A 184 15.21 -27.48 -26.06
N THR A 185 15.98 -27.88 -25.06
CA THR A 185 16.90 -29.02 -25.13
C THR A 185 16.14 -30.29 -25.47
N LEU A 186 15.03 -30.56 -24.76
CA LEU A 186 14.18 -31.72 -25.08
C LEU A 186 13.66 -31.67 -26.52
N LYS A 187 13.18 -30.50 -26.99
CA LYS A 187 12.68 -30.36 -28.36
C LYS A 187 13.77 -30.53 -29.43
N GLY A 188 14.99 -30.06 -29.16
CA GLY A 188 16.13 -30.23 -30.05
C GLY A 188 16.48 -31.71 -30.21
N ASN A 189 16.57 -32.43 -29.09
CA ASN A 189 16.93 -33.84 -29.06
C ASN A 189 15.86 -34.75 -29.67
N THR A 190 14.57 -34.39 -29.61
CA THR A 190 13.51 -35.15 -30.32
C THR A 190 13.56 -35.00 -31.83
N ALA A 191 14.07 -33.88 -32.37
CA ALA A 191 14.12 -33.64 -33.81
C ALA A 191 15.28 -34.38 -34.51
N GLU A 192 16.36 -34.66 -33.79
CA GLU A 192 17.52 -35.39 -34.32
C GLU A 192 17.29 -36.92 -34.32
N GLY A 193 16.32 -37.43 -33.55
CA GLY A 193 15.96 -38.86 -33.50
C GLY A 193 15.02 -39.34 -34.62
N GLU A 194 14.41 -38.45 -35.41
CA GLU A 194 13.48 -38.83 -36.50
C GLU A 194 14.15 -38.98 -37.88
N GLU A 195 15.44 -38.68 -38.02
CA GLU A 195 16.13 -38.71 -39.34
C GLU A 195 16.84 -40.03 -39.68
N ASP A 196 17.02 -40.97 -38.74
CA ASP A 196 17.83 -42.19 -38.97
C ASP A 196 17.04 -43.47 -39.31
N ASP A 197 15.70 -43.46 -39.27
CA ASP A 197 14.86 -44.67 -39.47
C ASP A 197 14.25 -44.81 -40.88
N ASN A 198 14.68 -44.01 -41.87
CA ASN A 198 14.11 -43.99 -43.24
C ASN A 198 15.11 -44.29 -44.37
N GLU A 199 16.18 -45.04 -44.09
CA GLU A 199 17.03 -45.63 -45.14
C GLU A 199 17.13 -47.16 -44.97
N GLU A 200 16.12 -47.90 -45.47
CA GLU A 200 16.28 -49.25 -46.05
C GLU A 200 15.19 -49.56 -47.09
#